data_AF-A0A0L0NXV0-F1
#
_entry.id   AF-A0A0L0NXV0-F1
#
_cell.length_a   1.000
_cell.length_b   1.000
_cell.length_c   1.000
_cell.angle_alpha   90.00
_cell.angle_beta   90.00
_cell.angle_gamma   90.00
#
_symmetry.space_group_name_H-M   'P 1'
#
loop_
_entity.id
_entity.type
_entity.pdbx_description
1 polymer ?
#
loop_
_entity_poly.entity_id
_entity_poly.type
_entity_poly.pdbx_seq_one_letter_code
_entity_poly.pdbx_strand_id
1 'polypeptide(L)'
;MLMNIIELLILFVSILLAVAFLTVAERKTLGYMQRRVGPNAVGYYGTLMAIADAAKLLLKEIIMPTHADKVILLISPMIALMSALLC
;
A
#
# COMPACT_ATOMS: atom_id res chain seq x y z
N MET A 1 17.09 3.74 -24.55
CA MET A 1 16.57 4.75 -23.61
C MET A 1 15.06 4.66 -23.45
N LEU A 2 14.24 4.89 -24.49
CA LEU A 2 12.78 4.81 -24.35
C LEU A 2 12.28 3.42 -23.93
N MET A 3 12.81 2.36 -24.53
CA MET A 3 12.43 0.97 -24.18
C MET A 3 12.74 0.63 -22.72
N ASN A 4 13.92 1.03 -22.22
CA ASN A 4 14.33 0.80 -20.84
C ASN A 4 13.44 1.55 -19.84
N ILE A 5 12.98 2.77 -20.17
CA ILE A 5 12.07 3.54 -19.32
C ILE A 5 10.70 2.84 -19.25
N ILE A 6 10.21 2.31 -20.37
CA ILE A 6 8.94 1.56 -20.42
C ILE A 6 9.04 0.29 -19.58
N GLU A 7 10.13 -0.47 -19.72
CA GLU A 7 10.37 -1.68 -18.92
C GLU A 7 10.41 -1.38 -17.41
N LEU A 8 11.13 -0.32 -17.02
CA LEU A 8 11.18 0.14 -15.63
C LEU A 8 9.78 0.51 -15.11
N LEU A 9 8.99 1.23 -15.90
CA LEU A 9 7.66 1.66 -15.51
C LEU A 9 6.71 0.48 -15.33
N ILE A 10 6.76 -0.51 -16.22
CA ILE A 10 5.98 -1.76 -16.10
C ILE A 10 6.37 -2.51 -14.82
N LEU A 11 7.67 -2.62 -14.52
CA LEU A 11 8.16 -3.28 -13.32
C LEU A 11 7.67 -2.57 -12.05
N PHE A 12 7.81 -1.24 -11.98
CA PHE A 12 7.33 -0.46 -10.84
C PHE A 12 5.83 -0.61 -10.60
N VAL A 13 5.01 -0.51 -11.65
CA VAL A 13 3.56 -0.68 -11.54
C VAL A 13 3.20 -2.08 -11.07
N SER A 14 3.89 -3.10 -11.60
CA SER A 14 3.66 -4.50 -11.23
C SER A 14 3.98 -4.77 -9.75
N ILE A 15 5.07 -4.20 -9.23
CA ILE A 15 5.46 -4.34 -7.81
C ILE A 15 4.43 -3.66 -6.90
N LEU A 16 4.02 -2.43 -7.21
CA LEU A 16 3.03 -1.71 -6.40
C LEU A 16 1.67 -2.43 -6.37
N LEU A 17 1.24 -2.98 -7.52
CA LEU A 17 0.03 -3.80 -7.58
C LEU A 17 0.16 -5.09 -6.77
N ALA A 18 1.32 -5.77 -6.85
CA ALA A 18 1.56 -6.99 -6.09
C ALA A 18 1.47 -6.73 -4.57
N VAL A 19 2.10 -5.66 -4.08
CA VAL A 19 2.03 -5.25 -2.66
C VAL A 19 0.59 -4.92 -2.25
N ALA A 20 -0.14 -4.17 -3.09
CA ALA A 20 -1.53 -3.84 -2.81
C ALA A 20 -2.42 -5.09 -2.67
N PHE A 21 -2.33 -6.04 -3.60
CA PHE A 21 -3.13 -7.27 -3.54
C PHE A 21 -2.68 -8.23 -2.44
N LEU A 22 -1.39 -8.23 -2.08
CA LEU A 22 -0.87 -9.04 -0.97
C LEU A 22 -1.58 -8.69 0.35
N THR A 23 -1.89 -7.42 0.61
CA THR A 23 -2.64 -7.02 1.81
C THR A 23 -4.07 -7.59 1.85
N VAL A 24 -4.73 -7.67 0.69
CA VAL A 24 -6.08 -8.26 0.57
C VAL A 24 -6.01 -9.77 0.74
N ALA A 25 -4.99 -10.40 0.15
CA ALA A 25 -4.75 -11.83 0.28
C ALA A 25 -4.53 -12.21 1.75
N GLU A 26 -3.68 -11.49 2.47
CA GLU A 26 -3.42 -11.69 3.90
C GLU A 26 -4.70 -11.62 4.73
N ARG A 27 -5.54 -10.59 4.52
CA ARG A 27 -6.82 -10.45 5.23
C ARG A 27 -7.78 -11.59 4.92
N LYS A 28 -7.80 -12.09 3.68
CA LYS A 28 -8.62 -13.24 3.30
C LYS A 28 -8.12 -14.55 3.91
N THR A 29 -6.82 -14.83 3.82
CA THR A 29 -6.24 -16.08 4.36
C THR A 29 -6.45 -16.16 5.87
N LEU A 30 -6.16 -15.09 6.61
CA LEU A 30 -6.39 -15.02 8.05
C LEU A 30 -7.88 -15.16 8.40
N GLY A 31 -8.77 -14.58 7.59
CA GLY A 31 -10.21 -14.76 7.75
C GLY A 31 -10.61 -16.24 7.64
N TYR A 32 -10.19 -16.91 6.56
CA TYR A 32 -10.51 -18.31 6.34
C TYR A 32 -9.95 -19.24 7.42
N MET A 33 -8.73 -18.98 7.92
CA MET A 33 -8.16 -19.71 9.06
C MET A 33 -9.02 -19.59 10.32
N GLN A 34 -9.61 -18.41 10.54
CA GLN A 34 -10.47 -18.12 11.68
C GLN A 34 -11.95 -18.48 11.45
N ARG A 35 -12.28 -19.18 10.35
CA ARG A 35 -13.67 -19.46 9.92
C ARG A 35 -14.55 -18.21 9.82
N ARG A 36 -13.97 -17.05 9.47
CA ARG A 36 -14.71 -15.84 9.13
C ARG A 36 -14.46 -15.47 7.67
N VAL A 37 -15.44 -14.86 7.02
CA VAL A 37 -15.24 -14.37 5.66
C VAL A 37 -14.32 -13.15 5.73
N GLY A 38 -13.23 -13.19 4.95
CA GLY A 38 -12.39 -12.03 4.73
C GLY A 38 -13.14 -10.90 4.01
N PRO A 39 -12.44 -9.84 3.58
CA PRO A 39 -13.10 -8.70 2.96
C PRO A 39 -13.91 -9.09 1.72
N ASN A 40 -15.22 -8.82 1.76
CA ASN A 40 -16.17 -9.10 0.69
C ASN A 40 -17.06 -7.89 0.33
N ALA A 41 -16.92 -6.76 1.04
CA ALA A 41 -17.81 -5.61 0.89
C ALA A 41 -17.36 -4.59 -0.18
N VAL A 42 -16.05 -4.47 -0.45
CA VAL A 42 -15.51 -3.42 -1.33
C VAL A 42 -15.16 -4.00 -2.71
N GLY A 43 -16.05 -3.82 -3.68
CA GLY A 43 -15.90 -4.35 -5.04
C GLY A 43 -16.28 -5.83 -5.19
N TYR A 44 -16.16 -6.36 -6.40
CA TYR A 44 -16.43 -7.78 -6.67
C TYR A 44 -15.41 -8.66 -5.92
N TYR A 45 -15.89 -9.49 -4.98
CA TYR A 45 -15.07 -10.28 -4.05
C TYR A 45 -14.04 -9.49 -3.24
N GLY A 46 -14.21 -8.19 -2.98
CA GLY A 46 -13.27 -7.45 -2.14
C GLY A 46 -11.97 -7.01 -2.85
N THR A 47 -11.86 -7.11 -4.17
CA THR A 47 -10.64 -6.75 -4.93
C THR A 47 -10.27 -5.28 -4.84
N LEU A 48 -11.26 -4.41 -4.69
CA LEU A 48 -11.08 -2.95 -4.61
C LEU A 48 -10.71 -2.48 -3.19
N MET A 49 -10.57 -3.40 -2.23
CA MET A 49 -10.29 -3.04 -0.83
C MET A 49 -8.97 -2.27 -0.67
N ALA A 50 -7.89 -2.71 -1.32
CA ALA A 50 -6.59 -2.04 -1.21
C ALA A 50 -6.65 -0.59 -1.72
N ILE A 51 -7.41 -0.34 -2.79
CA ILE A 51 -7.60 1.00 -3.35
C ILE A 51 -8.43 1.86 -2.39
N ALA A 52 -9.49 1.31 -1.79
CA ALA A 52 -10.32 2.04 -0.83
C ALA A 52 -9.55 2.42 0.45
N ASP A 53 -8.68 1.53 0.95
CA ASP A 53 -7.82 1.82 2.10
C ASP A 53 -6.81 2.93 1.79
N ALA A 54 -6.19 2.89 0.60
CA ALA A 54 -5.28 3.95 0.15
C ALA A 54 -6.01 5.30 0.02
N ALA A 55 -7.17 5.33 -0.64
CA ALA A 55 -7.98 6.54 -0.77
C ALA A 55 -8.41 7.11 0.59
N LYS A 56 -8.81 6.24 1.53
CA LYS A 56 -9.16 6.64 2.90
C LYS A 56 -7.98 7.28 3.63
N LEU A 57 -6.76 6.79 3.46
CA LEU A 57 -5.56 7.36 4.07
C LEU A 57 -5.15 8.69 3.43
N LEU A 58 -5.29 8.83 2.10
CA LEU A 58 -4.99 10.09 1.40
C LEU A 58 -5.93 11.23 1.80
N LEU A 59 -7.19 10.91 2.12
CA LEU A 59 -8.17 11.87 2.63
C LEU A 59 -7.98 12.20 4.11
N LYS A 60 -7.15 11.43 4.83
CA LYS A 60 -6.97 11.61 6.26
C LYS A 60 -6.02 12.77 6.54
N GLU A 61 -6.39 13.61 7.50
CA GLU A 61 -5.54 14.70 7.95
C GLU A 61 -4.21 14.19 8.51
N ILE A 62 -3.12 14.88 8.18
CA ILE A 62 -1.79 14.56 8.67
C ILE A 62 -1.65 15.15 10.08
N ILE A 63 -1.78 14.28 11.09
CA ILE A 63 -1.67 14.67 12.49
C ILE A 63 -0.19 14.81 12.85
N MET A 64 0.26 16.04 13.11
CA MET A 64 1.61 16.31 13.63
C MET A 64 1.54 16.53 15.15
N PRO A 65 2.18 15.67 15.96
CA PRO A 65 2.23 15.86 17.40
C PRO A 65 3.08 17.08 17.78
N THR A 66 2.67 17.79 18.83
CA THR A 66 3.28 19.05 19.29
C THR A 66 4.72 18.89 19.79
N HIS A 67 5.11 17.69 20.23
CA HIS A 67 6.43 17.39 20.79
C HIS A 67 7.39 16.69 19.83
N ALA A 68 7.02 16.51 18.55
CA ALA A 68 7.85 15.78 17.59
C ALA A 68 8.54 16.70 16.58
N ASP A 69 9.73 16.26 16.13
CA ASP A 69 10.44 16.87 15.02
C ASP A 69 9.71 16.63 13.69
N LYS A 70 9.10 17.70 13.17
CA LYS A 70 8.32 17.67 11.92
C LYS A 70 9.11 17.17 10.72
N VAL A 71 10.40 17.51 10.66
CA VAL A 71 11.30 17.14 9.55
C VAL A 71 11.55 15.64 9.54
N ILE A 72 11.85 15.05 10.69
CA ILE A 72 12.13 13.61 10.81
C ILE A 72 10.86 12.80 10.54
N LEU A 73 9.70 13.25 11.02
CA LEU A 73 8.42 12.58 10.81
C LEU A 73 8.03 12.47 9.33
N LEU A 74 8.36 13.48 8.51
CA LEU A 74 8.04 13.47 7.08
C LEU A 74 9.08 12.71 6.25
N ILE A 75 10.36 12.81 6.59
CA ILE A 75 11.46 12.17 5.86
C ILE A 75 11.55 10.66 6.16
N SER A 76 11.26 10.24 7.38
CA SER A 76 11.35 8.84 7.80
C SER A 76 10.58 7.86 6.89
N PRO A 77 9.28 8.04 6.59
CA PRO A 77 8.56 7.12 5.70
C PRO A 77 9.10 7.15 4.27
N MET A 78 9.62 8.30 3.80
CA MET A 78 10.23 8.40 2.48
C MET A 78 11.52 7.57 2.38
N ILE A 79 12.38 7.63 3.40
CA ILE A 79 13.62 6.84 3.44
C ILE A 79 13.29 5.33 3.45
N ALA A 80 12.33 4.91 4.28
CA ALA A 80 11.93 3.51 4.35
C ALA A 80 11.41 2.99 3.01
N LEU A 81 10.54 3.75 2.33
CA LEU A 81 10.01 3.40 1.02
C LEU A 81 11.13 3.30 -0.04
N MET A 82 12.04 4.28 -0.06
CA MET A 82 13.18 4.27 -0.99
C MET A 82 14.08 3.06 -0.76
N SER A 83 14.39 2.72 0.51
CA SER A 83 15.20 1.54 0.80
C SER A 83 14.53 0.23 0.36
N ALA A 84 13.21 0.11 0.50
CA ALA A 84 12.47 -1.11 0.15
C ALA A 84 12.30 -1.31 -1.36
N LEU A 85 12.38 -0.23 -2.16
CA LEU A 85 12.32 -0.30 -3.63
C LEU A 85 13.68 -0.48 -4.27
N LEU A 86 14.74 -0.01 -3.61
CA LEU A 86 16.11 -0.02 -4.13
C LEU A 86 16.84 -1.32 -3.79
N CYS A 87 16.48 -1.94 -2.66
CA CYS A 87 16.95 -3.26 -2.24
C CYS A 87 16.01 -4.36 -2.75
#